data_AF-A0A2V8W495-F1
#
_entry.id   AF-A0A2V8W495-F1
#
_cell.length_a   1.000
_cell.length_b   1.000
_cell.length_c   1.000
_cell.angle_alpha   90.00
_cell.angle_beta   90.00
_cell.angle_gamma   90.00
#
_symmetry.space_group_name_H-M   'P 1'
#
loop_
_entity.id
_entity.type
_entity.pdbx_description
1 polymer ?
#
loop_
_entity_poly.entity_id
_entity_poly.type
_entity_poly.pdbx_seq_one_letter_code
_entity_poly.pdbx_strand_id
1 'polypeptide(L)'
;MEEIAISKFKATCLAVLERVRKTGKPVVVTRFGQPIAQISPPGVTKNIKLGGGAGMMVILGDIVGPIGDESDWEAAQDPETEEAKKTE
;
A
#
# COMPACT_ATOMS: atom_id res chain seq x y z
N MET A 1 -7.86 -21.75 2.22
CA MET A 1 -6.41 -21.52 2.01
C MET A 1 -5.73 -22.87 2.19
N GLU A 2 -4.78 -23.26 1.34
CA GLU A 2 -4.18 -24.59 1.42
C GLU A 2 -3.02 -24.61 2.42
N GLU A 3 -2.96 -25.65 3.25
CA GLU A 3 -1.90 -25.83 4.25
C GLU A 3 -1.03 -27.03 3.91
N ILE A 4 0.28 -26.88 4.14
CA ILE A 4 1.27 -27.93 3.90
C ILE A 4 2.22 -28.03 5.09
N ALA A 5 2.40 -29.24 5.62
CA ALA A 5 3.41 -29.48 6.64
C ALA A 5 4.82 -29.22 6.08
N ILE A 6 5.71 -28.69 6.91
CA ILE A 6 7.09 -28.34 6.53
C ILE A 6 7.86 -29.54 5.95
N SER A 7 7.61 -30.76 6.43
CA SER A 7 8.24 -31.98 5.91
C SER A 7 7.81 -32.26 4.46
N LYS A 8 6.51 -32.09 4.17
CA LYS A 8 5.97 -32.26 2.80
C LYS A 8 6.45 -31.12 1.89
N PHE A 9 6.52 -29.90 2.41
CA PHE A 9 7.07 -28.77 1.67
C PHE A 9 8.53 -28.99 1.30
N LYS A 10 9.38 -29.45 2.23
CA LYS A 10 10.79 -29.76 1.93
C LYS A 10 10.95 -30.79 0.81
N ALA A 11 10.10 -31.81 0.77
CA ALA A 11 10.12 -32.82 -0.29
C ALA A 11 9.57 -32.34 -1.64
N THR A 12 8.71 -31.30 -1.66
CA THR A 12 8.00 -30.85 -2.87
C THR A 12 8.18 -29.36 -3.16
N CYS A 13 9.24 -28.75 -2.63
CA CYS A 13 9.42 -27.30 -2.58
C CYS A 13 9.24 -26.63 -3.95
N LEU A 14 9.99 -27.08 -4.97
CA LEU A 14 9.93 -26.50 -6.32
C LEU A 14 8.56 -26.67 -6.96
N ALA A 15 7.91 -27.83 -6.79
CA ALA A 15 6.57 -28.08 -7.34
C ALA A 15 5.51 -27.17 -6.69
N VAL A 16 5.62 -26.95 -5.37
CA VAL A 16 4.72 -26.04 -4.64
C VAL A 16 4.92 -24.60 -5.12
N LEU A 17 6.16 -24.12 -5.24
CA LEU A 17 6.47 -22.79 -5.74
C LEU A 17 5.95 -22.59 -7.17
N GLU A 18 6.15 -23.56 -8.06
CA GLU A 18 5.69 -23.47 -9.44
C GLU A 18 4.17 -23.46 -9.54
N ARG A 19 3.48 -24.26 -8.73
CA ARG A 19 2.02 -24.25 -8.62
C ARG A 19 1.50 -22.91 -8.12
N VAL A 20 2.11 -22.33 -7.09
CA VAL A 20 1.73 -21.00 -6.58
C VAL A 20 1.92 -19.95 -7.67
N ARG A 21 3.03 -19.99 -8.41
CA ARG A 21 3.28 -19.09 -9.55
C ARG A 21 2.24 -19.23 -10.65
N LYS A 22 1.86 -20.47 -11.02
CA LYS A 22 0.92 -20.75 -12.12
C LYS A 22 -0.54 -20.43 -11.75
N THR A 23 -0.94 -20.71 -10.51
CA THR A 23 -2.34 -20.62 -10.09
C THR A 23 -2.69 -19.33 -9.38
N GLY A 24 -1.68 -18.60 -8.87
CA GLY A 24 -1.89 -17.44 -8.01
C GLY A 24 -2.44 -17.77 -6.63
N LYS A 25 -2.67 -19.05 -6.30
CA LYS A 25 -3.24 -19.47 -5.03
C LYS A 25 -2.13 -19.58 -3.97
N PRO A 26 -2.23 -18.84 -2.86
CA PRO A 26 -1.22 -18.90 -1.81
C PRO A 26 -1.33 -20.20 -0.99
N VAL A 27 -0.19 -20.61 -0.42
CA VAL A 27 -0.07 -21.82 0.42
C VAL A 27 0.59 -21.45 1.75
N VAL A 28 0.07 -21.98 2.85
CA VAL A 28 0.63 -21.79 4.20
C VAL A 28 1.46 -23.02 4.58
N VAL A 29 2.71 -22.79 4.99
CA VAL A 29 3.59 -23.83 5.51
C VAL A 29 3.43 -23.88 7.02
N THR A 30 3.18 -25.08 7.54
CA THR A 30 3.01 -25.33 8.98
C THR A 30 4.13 -26.21 9.54
N ARG A 31 4.46 -26.02 10.82
CA ARG A 31 5.33 -26.92 11.59
C ARG A 31 4.58 -27.35 12.84
N PHE A 32 4.36 -28.66 12.99
CA PHE A 32 3.56 -29.22 14.08
C PHE A 32 2.16 -28.58 14.19
N GLY A 33 1.51 -28.34 13.04
CA GLY A 33 0.19 -27.70 12.98
C GLY A 33 0.19 -26.18 13.18
N GLN A 34 1.33 -25.57 13.55
CA GLN A 34 1.42 -24.12 13.66
C GLN A 34 1.88 -23.49 12.35
N PRO A 35 1.19 -22.46 11.83
CA PRO A 35 1.62 -21.75 10.64
C PRO A 35 2.93 -21.00 10.90
N ILE A 36 3.91 -21.19 10.01
CA ILE A 36 5.26 -20.57 10.13
C ILE A 36 5.62 -19.67 8.96
N ALA A 37 5.02 -19.88 7.79
CA ALA A 37 5.28 -19.08 6.60
C ALA A 37 4.10 -19.15 5.63
N GLN A 38 3.96 -18.13 4.79
CA GLN A 38 3.03 -18.11 3.68
C GLN A 38 3.79 -17.87 2.39
N ILE A 39 3.47 -18.64 1.35
CA ILE A 39 4.01 -18.50 0.01
C ILE A 39 2.91 -17.92 -0.85
N SER A 40 3.12 -16.69 -1.30
CA SER A 40 2.26 -15.99 -2.26
C SER A 40 2.93 -15.96 -3.64
N PRO A 41 2.15 -15.83 -4.72
CA PRO A 41 2.73 -15.58 -6.05
C PRO A 41 3.55 -14.28 -6.03
N PRO A 42 4.59 -14.17 -6.87
CA PRO A 42 5.32 -12.92 -7.00
C PRO A 42 4.34 -11.80 -7.34
N GLY A 43 4.43 -10.70 -6.60
CA GLY A 43 3.64 -9.51 -6.90
C GLY A 43 3.93 -9.08 -8.33
N VAL A 44 2.88 -8.89 -9.14
CA VAL A 44 3.03 -8.16 -10.39
C VAL A 44 3.48 -6.77 -9.99
N THR A 45 4.75 -6.45 -10.21
CA THR A 45 5.19 -5.06 -10.25
C THR A 45 4.43 -4.45 -11.42
N LYS A 46 3.27 -3.86 -11.13
CA LYS A 46 2.66 -2.95 -12.07
C LYS A 46 3.73 -1.89 -12.27
N ASN A 47 4.31 -1.83 -13.46
CA ASN A 47 5.12 -0.70 -13.88
C ASN A 47 4.16 0.49 -13.97
N ILE A 48 3.81 1.05 -12.81
CA ILE A 48 2.99 2.24 -12.70
C ILE A 48 3.90 3.36 -13.18
N LYS A 49 3.78 3.68 -14.46
CA LYS A 49 4.37 4.89 -15.00
C LYS A 49 3.69 6.07 -14.33
N LEU A 50 4.46 7.08 -13.95
CA LEU A 50 3.89 8.35 -13.50
C LEU A 50 2.92 8.85 -14.59
N GLY A 51 1.68 9.16 -14.21
CA GLY A 51 0.62 9.53 -15.15
C GLY A 51 -0.15 8.36 -15.80
N GLY A 52 0.07 7.09 -15.40
CA GLY A 52 -0.65 5.94 -15.96
C GLY A 52 -2.18 5.96 -15.76
N GLY A 53 -2.68 6.81 -14.88
CA GLY A 53 -4.12 7.08 -14.68
C GLY A 53 -4.56 8.47 -15.12
N ALA A 54 -3.75 9.19 -15.91
CA ALA A 54 -4.14 10.50 -16.45
C ALA A 54 -5.41 10.37 -17.29
N GLY A 55 -6.42 11.20 -17.01
CA GLY A 55 -7.72 11.16 -17.69
C GLY A 55 -8.67 10.06 -17.22
N MET A 56 -8.28 9.19 -16.27
CA MET A 56 -9.18 8.18 -15.67
C MET A 56 -9.97 8.70 -14.46
N MET A 57 -9.65 9.89 -13.95
CA MET A 57 -10.24 10.45 -12.74
C MET A 57 -11.10 11.67 -13.06
N VAL A 58 -12.19 11.84 -12.31
CA VAL A 58 -13.07 13.01 -12.34
C VAL A 58 -12.86 13.79 -11.06
N ILE A 59 -12.64 15.10 -11.18
CA ILE A 59 -12.53 16.01 -10.04
C ILE A 59 -13.95 16.27 -9.52
N LEU A 60 -14.24 15.84 -8.29
CA LEU A 60 -15.58 15.96 -7.67
C LEU A 60 -15.76 17.23 -6.83
N GLY A 61 -14.71 18.03 -6.65
CA GLY A 61 -14.71 19.24 -5.82
C GLY A 61 -13.44 20.06 -6.04
N ASP A 62 -13.21 21.07 -5.22
CA ASP A 62 -11.95 21.81 -5.28
C ASP A 62 -10.79 20.93 -4.78
N ILE A 63 -9.71 20.89 -5.55
CA ILE A 63 -8.48 20.15 -5.23
C ILE A 63 -7.25 21.06 -5.20
N VAL A 64 -7.43 22.35 -5.50
CA VAL A 64 -6.36 23.35 -5.51
C VAL A 64 -6.43 24.18 -4.23
N GLY A 65 -7.62 24.53 -3.78
CA GLY A 65 -7.84 25.30 -2.56
C GLY A 65 -7.47 24.54 -1.27
N PRO A 66 -7.29 25.27 -0.15
CA PRO A 66 -6.99 24.68 1.14
C PRO A 66 -8.14 23.81 1.63
N ILE A 67 -7.81 22.74 2.34
CA ILE A 67 -8.80 21.83 2.96
C ILE A 67 -9.52 22.43 4.19
N GLY A 68 -9.25 23.70 4.51
CA GLY A 68 -9.73 24.45 5.68
C GLY A 68 -9.55 25.96 5.47
N ASP A 69 -9.70 26.75 6.54
CA ASP A 69 -9.45 28.19 6.45
C ASP A 69 -7.97 28.45 6.20
N GLU A 70 -7.64 29.45 5.38
CA GLU A 70 -6.27 29.77 5.02
C GLU A 70 -5.45 30.24 6.23
N SER A 71 -6.10 30.85 7.23
CA SER A 71 -5.47 31.27 8.49
C SER A 71 -5.02 30.12 9.38
N ASP A 72 -5.56 28.91 9.18
CA ASP A 72 -5.12 27.69 9.89
C ASP A 72 -3.74 27.20 9.41
N TRP A 73 -3.27 27.69 8.25
CA TRP A 73 -2.00 27.31 7.67
C TRP A 73 -0.93 28.36 7.97
N GLU A 74 0.08 27.99 8.77
CA GLU A 74 1.25 28.84 9.08
C GLU A 74 1.95 29.36 7.81
N ALA A 75 1.94 28.58 6.72
CA ALA A 75 2.55 28.94 5.44
C ALA A 75 1.82 30.09 4.72
N ALA A 76 0.56 30.36 5.06
CA ALA A 76 -0.24 31.44 4.50
C ALA A 76 -0.32 32.66 5.42
N GLN A 77 0.30 32.61 6.61
CA GLN A 77 0.35 33.73 7.52
C GLN A 77 1.49 34.68 7.14
N ASP A 78 1.14 35.92 6.76
CA ASP A 78 2.13 36.98 6.59
C ASP A 78 2.66 37.43 7.96
N PRO A 79 3.98 37.36 8.22
CA PRO A 79 4.56 37.63 9.54
C PRO A 79 4.37 39.08 10.02
N GLU A 80 4.08 40.02 9.11
CA GLU A 80 3.83 41.43 9.46
C GLU A 80 2.45 41.67 10.10
N THR A 81 1.51 40.73 9.95
CA THR A 81 0.13 40.86 10.46
C THR A 81 -0.06 40.39 11.90
N GLU A 82 0.87 39.59 12.43
CA GLU A 82 0.87 39.10 13.83
C GLU A 82 1.31 40.19 14.83
N GLU A 83 2.21 41.10 14.44
CA GLU A 83 2.69 42.17 15.33
C GLU A 83 1.61 43.23 15.62
N ALA A 84 0.64 43.43 14.72
CA ALA A 84 -0.47 44.36 14.91
C ALA A 84 -1.50 43.89 15.96
N LYS A 85 -1.66 42.58 16.17
CA LYS A 85 -2.62 42.02 17.15
C LYS A 85 -2.09 41.93 18.58
N LYS A 86 -0.77 42.09 18.79
CA LYS A 86 -0.14 41.97 20.12
C LYS A 86 -0.13 43.27 20.93
N THR A 87 -0.61 44.39 20.36
CA THR A 87 -0.51 45.73 20.98
C THR A 87 -1.86 46.32 21.40
N GLU A 88 -2.94 45.52 21.46
CA GLU A 88 -4.21 45.93 22.08
C GLU A 88 -4.51 45.08 23.32
#